data_AF-A0A662CWY4-F1
#
_entry.id   AF-A0A662CWY4-F1
#
_cell.length_a   1.000
_cell.length_b   1.000
_cell.length_c   1.000
_cell.angle_alpha   90.00
_cell.angle_beta   90.00
_cell.angle_gamma   90.00
#
_symmetry.space_group_name_H-M   'P 1'
#
loop_
_entity.id
_entity.type
_entity.pdbx_description
1 polymer ?
#
loop_
_entity_poly.entity_id
_entity_poly.type
_entity_poly.pdbx_seq_one_letter_code
_entity_poly.pdbx_strand_id
1 'polypeptide(L)'
;MAREKLALLSQTEINETEKSGELSIRKVWEVPDYLFGEVSPDGKYISYGTWSTGDLAIYELANGKTRRLTNNDSSNRSQVYAEYSRWSPDGKQIVYTWRNGMEYELRTIGLDGSEPKVLYTNEEARYIAACDWSPDGKQILACMDYEDNKIQTAGLINVSDGSMQVLKTLEEGSGSGSGMVCFSKNGKSIIYDLQQESNTSMRDIYMLPLDGGAEIALVKHPANDLFLGLAPDGESILFSSDRDGSTGLYLTRIENGLPSGDPHLLKSDIGQIEVLGFKPSGAFYYTTQKELSDVYMAKLDASGYAHTPLEKMETRFQGNNRLPAYSPDGTHLAYISVMQPSSVNFNKWGGNMLVIRSLETKQEQRIIPELHQIGFPCWSPDSKQIMVVGFAENNTMGLHQIDIQSGQVKTILSPDEGL
;
A
#
# COMPACT_ATOMS: atom_id res chain seq x y z
N MET A 1 2.96 -49.24 -1.54
CA MET A 1 1.69 -48.63 -1.05
C MET A 1 1.93 -47.61 0.07
N ALA A 2 2.79 -46.60 -0.14
CA ALA A 2 2.88 -45.40 0.71
C ALA A 2 3.47 -44.18 -0.01
N ARG A 3 3.65 -44.23 -1.33
CA ARG A 3 4.24 -43.14 -2.14
C ARG A 3 3.35 -42.63 -3.29
N GLU A 4 2.14 -43.16 -3.44
CA GLU A 4 1.17 -42.72 -4.47
C GLU A 4 -0.05 -41.98 -3.90
N LYS A 5 -0.12 -41.76 -2.57
CA LYS A 5 -1.23 -41.00 -1.94
C LYS A 5 -0.93 -39.52 -1.66
N LEU A 6 0.29 -39.04 -1.94
CA LEU A 6 0.67 -37.63 -1.77
C LEU A 6 0.67 -36.82 -3.09
N ALA A 7 0.53 -37.49 -4.23
CA ALA A 7 0.38 -36.84 -5.54
C ALA A 7 -1.10 -36.67 -5.96
N LEU A 8 -2.05 -37.16 -5.16
CA LEU A 8 -3.49 -37.07 -5.44
C LEU A 8 -4.22 -35.96 -4.68
N LEU A 9 -3.52 -35.16 -3.86
CA LEU A 9 -4.10 -34.01 -3.15
C LEU A 9 -3.89 -32.66 -3.87
N SER A 10 -3.25 -32.65 -5.04
CA SER A 10 -3.14 -31.46 -5.91
C SER A 10 -4.12 -31.47 -7.09
N GLN A 11 -4.95 -32.51 -7.22
CA GLN A 11 -5.98 -32.63 -8.25
C GLN A 11 -7.20 -33.39 -7.71
N THR A 12 -8.00 -32.76 -6.85
CA THR A 12 -9.39 -33.21 -6.62
C THR A 12 -10.24 -32.00 -6.22
N GLU A 13 -11.20 -31.67 -7.11
CA GLU A 13 -12.38 -30.79 -6.95
C GLU A 13 -12.06 -29.29 -6.72
N ILE A 14 -12.24 -28.32 -7.64
CA ILE A 14 -13.19 -28.11 -8.75
C ILE A 14 -14.50 -28.86 -8.54
N ASN A 15 -15.20 -28.49 -7.47
CA ASN A 15 -16.65 -28.51 -7.36
C ASN A 15 -17.04 -27.77 -6.07
N GLU A 16 -16.72 -26.49 -6.01
CA GLU A 16 -17.55 -25.59 -5.22
C GLU A 16 -18.61 -25.07 -6.19
N THR A 17 -19.83 -25.56 -6.02
CA THR A 17 -21.03 -24.87 -6.49
C THR A 17 -20.97 -23.45 -5.97
N GLU A 18 -20.52 -22.54 -6.84
CA GLU A 18 -20.57 -21.10 -6.66
C GLU A 18 -22.00 -20.73 -6.28
N LYS A 19 -22.20 -20.36 -5.02
CA LYS A 19 -23.25 -19.41 -4.72
C LYS A 19 -22.83 -18.13 -5.44
N SER A 20 -23.47 -17.89 -6.58
CA SER A 20 -23.22 -16.75 -7.44
C SER A 20 -23.26 -15.44 -6.64
N GLY A 21 -22.12 -14.77 -6.52
CA GLY A 21 -22.04 -13.38 -6.06
C GLY A 21 -20.97 -13.06 -5.00
N GLU A 22 -20.40 -14.04 -4.28
CA GLU A 22 -19.41 -13.74 -3.24
C GLU A 22 -17.96 -13.82 -3.77
N LEU A 23 -17.15 -12.79 -3.47
CA LEU A 23 -15.73 -12.74 -3.80
C LEU A 23 -14.96 -13.85 -3.06
N SER A 24 -14.39 -14.81 -3.78
CA SER A 24 -13.54 -15.86 -3.23
C SER A 24 -12.08 -15.42 -3.19
N ILE A 25 -11.41 -15.68 -2.06
CA ILE A 25 -10.00 -15.33 -1.85
C ILE A 25 -9.20 -16.59 -1.59
N ARG A 26 -8.06 -16.74 -2.28
CA ARG A 26 -7.11 -17.81 -2.04
C ARG A 26 -5.68 -17.29 -2.05
N LYS A 27 -4.84 -17.83 -1.16
CA LYS A 27 -3.39 -17.55 -1.18
C LYS A 27 -2.76 -18.25 -2.38
N VAL A 28 -2.10 -17.49 -3.25
CA VAL A 28 -1.44 -18.02 -4.47
C VAL A 28 0.08 -18.15 -4.29
N TRP A 29 0.67 -17.29 -3.48
CA TRP A 29 2.11 -17.27 -3.23
C TRP A 29 2.41 -16.69 -1.84
N GLU A 30 3.52 -17.12 -1.24
CA GLU A 30 4.12 -16.51 -0.06
C GLU A 30 5.38 -15.78 -0.51
N VAL A 31 5.29 -14.46 -0.58
CA VAL A 31 6.39 -13.63 -1.08
C VAL A 31 7.46 -13.55 0.00
N PRO A 32 8.72 -13.88 -0.31
CA PRO A 32 9.81 -13.81 0.67
C PRO A 32 10.25 -12.37 0.99
N ASP A 33 9.93 -11.40 0.12
CA ASP A 33 10.38 -10.00 0.16
C ASP A 33 9.23 -9.04 -0.25
N TYR A 34 9.45 -7.72 -0.22
CA TYR A 34 8.52 -6.70 -0.76
C TYR A 34 8.29 -6.87 -2.27
N LEU A 35 7.07 -6.63 -2.76
CA LEU A 35 6.68 -6.88 -4.16
C LEU A 35 6.32 -5.58 -4.88
N PHE A 36 7.23 -5.06 -5.70
CA PHE A 36 7.01 -3.93 -6.60
C PHE A 36 6.92 -4.38 -8.07
N GLY A 37 5.86 -5.11 -8.42
CA GLY A 37 5.70 -5.60 -9.79
C GLY A 37 4.29 -6.06 -10.11
N GLU A 38 4.13 -6.79 -11.20
CA GLU A 38 2.83 -6.97 -11.85
C GLU A 38 2.67 -8.41 -12.37
N VAL A 39 1.42 -8.86 -12.41
CA VAL A 39 1.05 -10.10 -13.09
C VAL A 39 1.13 -9.92 -14.61
N SER A 40 1.69 -10.91 -15.32
CA SER A 40 1.76 -10.86 -16.78
C SER A 40 0.37 -10.84 -17.43
N PRO A 41 0.22 -10.27 -18.64
CA PRO A 41 -1.07 -10.18 -19.33
C PRO A 41 -1.74 -11.55 -19.56
N ASP A 42 -0.96 -12.62 -19.69
CA ASP A 42 -1.45 -13.99 -19.83
C ASP A 42 -1.72 -14.71 -18.49
N GLY A 43 -1.44 -14.04 -17.36
CA GLY A 43 -1.66 -14.52 -16.01
C GLY A 43 -0.77 -15.69 -15.60
N LYS A 44 0.37 -15.90 -16.26
CA LYS A 44 1.30 -17.00 -15.97
C LYS A 44 2.46 -16.61 -15.06
N TYR A 45 2.86 -15.34 -15.07
CA TYR A 45 4.03 -14.85 -14.36
C TYR A 45 3.69 -13.68 -13.44
N ILE A 46 4.51 -13.47 -12.42
CA ILE A 46 4.54 -12.25 -11.61
C ILE A 46 5.96 -11.69 -11.70
N SER A 47 6.11 -10.45 -12.17
CA SER A 47 7.39 -9.73 -12.09
C SER A 47 7.55 -9.10 -10.71
N TYR A 48 8.78 -9.01 -10.20
CA TYR A 48 9.07 -8.35 -8.93
C TYR A 48 10.56 -8.03 -8.78
N GLY A 49 10.87 -6.97 -8.03
CA GLY A 49 12.23 -6.71 -7.54
C GLY A 49 12.56 -7.62 -6.36
N THR A 50 13.75 -8.20 -6.35
CA THR A 50 14.23 -9.05 -5.26
C THR A 50 15.01 -8.21 -4.26
N TRP A 51 14.60 -8.15 -2.99
CA TRP A 51 15.33 -7.35 -2.01
C TRP A 51 16.72 -7.92 -1.72
N SER A 52 16.81 -9.25 -1.70
CA SER A 52 18.07 -9.95 -1.43
C SER A 52 19.19 -9.66 -2.44
N THR A 53 18.90 -9.29 -3.70
CA THR A 53 19.93 -8.97 -4.71
C THR A 53 19.73 -7.66 -5.46
N GLY A 54 18.57 -7.01 -5.30
CA GLY A 54 18.16 -5.85 -6.09
C GLY A 54 17.72 -6.21 -7.51
N ASP A 55 17.72 -7.48 -7.89
CA ASP A 55 17.43 -7.87 -9.27
C ASP A 55 15.94 -7.87 -9.58
N LEU A 56 15.60 -7.57 -10.84
CA LEU A 56 14.30 -7.91 -11.40
C LEU A 56 14.22 -9.41 -11.64
N ALA A 57 13.13 -10.03 -11.19
CA ALA A 57 12.84 -11.44 -11.39
C ALA A 57 11.39 -11.66 -11.84
N ILE A 58 11.14 -12.85 -12.39
CA ILE A 58 9.80 -13.35 -12.68
C ILE A 58 9.55 -14.66 -11.93
N TYR A 59 8.36 -14.78 -11.36
CA TYR A 59 7.85 -15.98 -10.69
C TYR A 59 6.79 -16.65 -11.56
N GLU A 60 6.96 -17.94 -11.87
CA GLU A 60 5.99 -18.71 -12.65
C GLU A 60 4.93 -19.34 -11.74
N LEU A 61 3.68 -18.91 -11.92
CA LEU A 61 2.55 -19.32 -11.08
C LEU A 61 2.24 -20.82 -11.15
N ALA A 62 2.52 -21.46 -12.29
CA ALA A 62 2.17 -22.86 -12.52
C ALA A 62 3.05 -23.86 -11.75
N ASN A 63 4.33 -23.53 -11.56
CA ASN A 63 5.31 -24.47 -10.99
C ASN A 63 6.12 -23.89 -9.81
N GLY A 64 5.91 -22.61 -9.48
CA GLY A 64 6.55 -21.94 -8.36
C GLY A 64 8.03 -21.63 -8.55
N LYS A 65 8.53 -21.60 -9.79
CA LYS A 65 9.94 -21.30 -10.09
C LYS A 65 10.14 -19.81 -10.31
N THR A 66 11.22 -19.28 -9.73
CA THR A 66 11.71 -17.93 -9.98
C THR A 66 12.86 -17.95 -10.98
N ARG A 67 12.87 -16.98 -11.90
CA ARG A 67 14.01 -16.68 -12.78
C ARG A 67 14.38 -15.21 -12.67
N ARG A 68 15.66 -14.91 -12.48
CA ARG A 68 16.18 -13.53 -12.53
C ARG A 68 16.32 -13.08 -13.99
N LEU A 69 15.98 -11.82 -14.23
CA LEU A 69 16.12 -11.17 -15.53
C LEU A 69 17.32 -10.23 -15.56
N THR A 70 17.65 -9.59 -14.44
CA THR A 70 18.88 -8.81 -14.29
C THR A 70 19.92 -9.58 -13.46
N ASN A 71 21.18 -9.18 -13.60
CA ASN A 71 22.25 -9.65 -12.73
C ASN A 71 23.04 -8.46 -12.18
N ASN A 72 22.66 -8.03 -10.98
CA ASN A 72 23.35 -7.00 -10.23
C ASN A 72 24.48 -7.63 -9.39
N ASP A 73 25.71 -7.49 -9.86
CA ASP A 73 26.90 -7.92 -9.11
C ASP A 73 27.32 -6.90 -8.03
N SER A 74 26.52 -5.86 -7.76
CA SER A 74 26.83 -4.85 -6.76
C SER A 74 26.85 -5.44 -5.35
N SER A 75 27.97 -5.22 -4.65
CA SER A 75 28.07 -5.49 -3.21
C SER A 75 27.22 -4.53 -2.37
N ASN A 76 26.71 -3.43 -2.96
CA ASN A 76 25.97 -2.38 -2.28
C ASN A 76 24.49 -2.34 -2.72
N ARG A 77 23.72 -3.29 -2.20
CA ARG A 77 22.33 -3.59 -2.61
C ARG A 77 21.31 -2.50 -2.26
N SER A 78 21.60 -1.66 -1.27
CA SER A 78 20.73 -0.53 -0.90
C SER A 78 20.74 0.61 -1.93
N GLN A 79 21.66 0.57 -2.88
CA GLN A 79 21.85 1.62 -3.88
C GLN A 79 21.56 1.16 -5.31
N VAL A 80 21.37 -0.15 -5.55
CA VAL A 80 21.09 -0.67 -6.89
C VAL A 80 19.99 -1.71 -6.81
N TYR A 81 18.80 -1.38 -7.32
CA TYR A 81 17.67 -2.30 -7.32
C TYR A 81 16.59 -1.95 -8.36
N ALA A 82 15.81 -2.96 -8.76
CA ALA A 82 14.62 -2.82 -9.59
C ALA A 82 13.34 -2.65 -8.76
N GLU A 83 12.41 -1.82 -9.25
CA GLU A 83 11.08 -1.61 -8.68
C GLU A 83 10.07 -1.18 -9.77
N TYR A 84 8.79 -1.13 -9.39
CA TYR A 84 7.65 -0.75 -10.24
C TYR A 84 7.67 -1.36 -11.65
N SER A 85 7.86 -2.67 -11.74
CA SER A 85 7.86 -3.34 -13.05
C SER A 85 6.46 -3.39 -13.67
N ARG A 86 6.39 -3.23 -15.01
CA ARG A 86 5.17 -3.33 -15.83
C ARG A 86 5.40 -4.12 -17.11
N TRP A 87 4.46 -5.00 -17.44
CA TRP A 87 4.54 -5.83 -18.64
C TRP A 87 4.06 -5.07 -19.88
N SER A 88 4.75 -5.27 -21.00
CA SER A 88 4.22 -4.82 -22.29
C SER A 88 2.89 -5.53 -22.60
N PRO A 89 1.97 -4.92 -23.35
CA PRO A 89 0.66 -5.52 -23.64
C PRO A 89 0.75 -6.88 -24.36
N ASP A 90 1.82 -7.10 -25.13
CA ASP A 90 2.12 -8.36 -25.81
C ASP A 90 2.88 -9.38 -24.94
N GLY A 91 3.23 -9.01 -23.71
CA GLY A 91 3.93 -9.82 -22.73
C GLY A 91 5.39 -10.11 -23.06
N LYS A 92 6.00 -9.48 -24.06
CA LYS A 92 7.39 -9.81 -24.49
C LYS A 92 8.47 -9.00 -23.79
N GLN A 93 8.11 -7.86 -23.21
CA GLN A 93 9.04 -6.95 -22.55
C GLN A 93 8.51 -6.51 -21.20
N ILE A 94 9.42 -6.08 -20.33
CA ILE A 94 9.11 -5.47 -19.05
C ILE A 94 9.81 -4.12 -19.01
N VAL A 95 9.07 -3.07 -18.67
CA VAL A 95 9.65 -1.79 -18.23
C VAL A 95 9.74 -1.81 -16.71
N TYR A 96 10.77 -1.22 -16.14
CA TYR A 96 10.97 -1.15 -14.70
C TYR A 96 11.76 0.09 -14.34
N THR A 97 11.53 0.59 -13.12
CA THR A 97 12.38 1.58 -12.50
C THR A 97 13.63 0.89 -11.96
N TRP A 98 14.79 1.45 -12.26
CA TRP A 98 16.07 0.97 -11.79
C TRP A 98 16.76 2.08 -11.01
N ARG A 99 17.00 1.83 -9.73
CA ARG A 99 17.88 2.69 -8.94
C ARG A 99 19.32 2.35 -9.25
N ASN A 100 20.12 3.37 -9.52
CA ASN A 100 21.56 3.26 -9.75
C ASN A 100 22.30 4.33 -8.93
N GLY A 101 22.70 3.97 -7.71
CA GLY A 101 23.24 4.93 -6.76
C GLY A 101 22.15 5.85 -6.21
N MET A 102 22.24 7.13 -6.59
CA MET A 102 21.25 8.17 -6.25
C MET A 102 20.28 8.47 -7.40
N GLU A 103 20.55 7.93 -8.59
CA GLU A 103 19.76 8.17 -9.79
C GLU A 103 18.68 7.09 -9.95
N TYR A 104 17.58 7.48 -10.58
CA TYR A 104 16.53 6.57 -11.02
C TYR A 104 16.43 6.62 -12.54
N GLU A 105 16.39 5.43 -13.13
CA GLU A 105 16.32 5.25 -14.57
C GLU A 105 15.10 4.41 -14.91
N LEU A 106 14.45 4.68 -16.04
CA LEU A 106 13.52 3.71 -16.61
C LEU A 106 14.28 2.83 -17.59
N ARG A 107 14.14 1.53 -17.38
CA ARG A 107 14.78 0.50 -18.20
C ARG A 107 13.77 -0.46 -18.79
N THR A 108 14.08 -1.01 -19.95
CA THR A 108 13.32 -2.09 -20.59
C THR A 108 14.18 -3.32 -20.71
N ILE A 109 13.58 -4.50 -20.56
CA ILE A 109 14.26 -5.79 -20.73
C ILE A 109 13.34 -6.82 -21.39
N GLY A 110 13.92 -7.68 -22.23
CA GLY A 110 13.24 -8.83 -22.81
C GLY A 110 13.06 -9.96 -21.78
N LEU A 111 12.09 -10.84 -22.01
CA LEU A 111 11.86 -11.95 -21.07
C LEU A 111 13.05 -12.88 -20.96
N ASP A 112 13.88 -13.08 -21.97
CA ASP A 112 15.07 -13.94 -21.84
C ASP A 112 16.17 -13.33 -20.94
N GLY A 113 15.99 -12.09 -20.47
CA GLY A 113 16.97 -11.35 -19.68
C GLY A 113 18.07 -10.71 -20.53
N SER A 114 17.98 -10.82 -21.87
CA SER A 114 18.91 -10.18 -22.78
C SER A 114 18.54 -8.70 -23.02
N GLU A 115 19.55 -7.92 -23.40
CA GLU A 115 19.41 -6.53 -23.87
C GLU A 115 18.70 -5.56 -22.90
N PRO A 116 19.12 -5.43 -21.62
CA PRO A 116 18.63 -4.34 -20.79
C PRO A 116 19.02 -2.99 -21.41
N LYS A 117 18.01 -2.15 -21.68
CA LYS A 117 18.17 -0.84 -22.29
C LYS A 117 17.70 0.24 -21.31
N VAL A 118 18.52 1.27 -21.13
CA VAL A 118 18.07 2.52 -20.50
C VAL A 118 17.18 3.25 -21.48
N LEU A 119 15.90 3.39 -21.13
CA LEU A 119 14.89 4.05 -21.96
C LEU A 119 14.84 5.55 -21.69
N TYR A 120 14.92 5.94 -20.42
CA TYR A 120 14.82 7.33 -20.01
C TYR A 120 15.54 7.60 -18.69
N THR A 121 16.15 8.77 -18.60
CA THR A 121 16.81 9.32 -17.41
C THR A 121 16.54 10.81 -17.34
N ASN A 122 16.43 11.35 -16.12
CA ASN A 122 16.36 12.78 -15.91
C ASN A 122 17.13 13.13 -14.63
N GLU A 123 18.22 13.89 -14.76
CA GLU A 123 19.08 14.27 -13.64
C GLU A 123 18.41 15.25 -12.67
N GLU A 124 17.40 15.99 -13.13
CA GLU A 124 16.62 16.90 -12.30
C GLU A 124 15.55 16.15 -11.48
N ALA A 125 15.12 14.98 -11.95
CA ALA A 125 14.14 14.16 -11.27
C ALA A 125 14.79 13.43 -10.09
N ARG A 126 14.23 13.61 -8.90
CA ARG A 126 14.64 12.89 -7.69
C ARG A 126 14.21 11.42 -7.76
N TYR A 127 13.11 11.16 -8.46
CA TYR A 127 12.48 9.85 -8.54
C TYR A 127 11.78 9.67 -9.87
N ILE A 128 11.80 8.44 -10.42
CA ILE A 128 11.10 8.08 -11.65
C ILE A 128 10.43 6.72 -11.47
N ALA A 129 9.11 6.66 -11.62
CA ALA A 129 8.32 5.43 -11.54
C ALA A 129 7.72 5.05 -12.89
N ALA A 130 7.88 3.79 -13.30
CA ALA A 130 7.09 3.22 -14.38
C ALA A 130 5.67 2.94 -13.88
N CYS A 131 4.67 3.48 -14.58
CA CYS A 131 3.27 3.38 -14.15
C CYS A 131 2.46 2.42 -15.02
N ASP A 132 2.59 2.52 -16.34
CA ASP A 132 1.83 1.67 -17.27
C ASP A 132 2.40 1.69 -18.70
N TRP A 133 2.03 0.71 -19.52
CA TRP A 133 2.24 0.71 -20.96
C TRP A 133 1.00 1.22 -21.69
N SER A 134 1.20 1.99 -22.76
CA SER A 134 0.11 2.27 -23.69
C SER A 134 -0.41 0.94 -24.29
N PRO A 135 -1.73 0.79 -24.53
CA PRO A 135 -2.27 -0.46 -25.07
C PRO A 135 -1.67 -0.90 -26.41
N ASP A 136 -1.12 0.04 -27.18
CA ASP A 136 -0.43 -0.22 -28.44
C ASP A 136 1.08 -0.53 -28.29
N GLY A 137 1.60 -0.49 -27.06
CA GLY A 137 2.98 -0.81 -26.72
C GLY A 137 4.03 0.22 -27.15
N LYS A 138 3.62 1.44 -27.55
CA LYS A 138 4.56 2.45 -28.07
C LYS A 138 5.03 3.46 -27.04
N GLN A 139 4.31 3.61 -25.93
CA GLN A 139 4.58 4.61 -24.92
C GLN A 139 4.54 4.01 -23.52
N ILE A 140 5.33 4.59 -22.62
CA ILE A 140 5.31 4.31 -21.19
C ILE A 140 4.74 5.53 -20.48
N LEU A 141 3.73 5.32 -19.65
CA LEU A 141 3.30 6.31 -18.68
C LEU A 141 4.23 6.24 -17.47
N ALA A 142 4.81 7.38 -17.12
CA ALA A 142 5.74 7.50 -16.00
C ALA A 142 5.39 8.69 -15.12
N CYS A 143 5.65 8.53 -13.82
CA CYS A 143 5.58 9.60 -12.83
C CYS A 143 7.00 9.97 -12.39
N MET A 144 7.23 11.26 -12.17
CA MET A 144 8.51 11.78 -11.66
C MET A 144 8.26 12.78 -10.54
N ASP A 145 9.12 12.73 -9.54
CA ASP A 145 9.10 13.66 -8.42
C ASP A 145 10.32 14.59 -8.47
N TYR A 146 10.10 15.87 -8.17
CA TYR A 146 11.11 16.91 -8.13
C TYR A 146 11.04 17.68 -6.79
N GLU A 147 12.11 18.43 -6.47
CA GLU A 147 12.16 19.41 -5.37
C GLU A 147 11.62 18.90 -4.01
N ASP A 148 12.08 17.74 -3.54
CA ASP A 148 11.60 17.09 -2.31
C ASP A 148 10.09 16.75 -2.34
N ASN A 149 9.63 16.20 -3.46
CA ASN A 149 8.25 15.77 -3.72
C ASN A 149 7.23 16.93 -3.74
N LYS A 150 7.70 18.16 -3.91
CA LYS A 150 6.82 19.34 -4.05
C LYS A 150 6.19 19.42 -5.44
N ILE A 151 6.87 18.87 -6.44
CA ILE A 151 6.41 18.85 -7.82
C ILE A 151 6.37 17.39 -8.25
N GLN A 152 5.20 16.95 -8.73
CA GLN A 152 5.03 15.64 -9.35
C GLN A 152 4.56 15.83 -10.79
N THR A 153 5.17 15.09 -11.72
CA THR A 153 4.81 15.14 -13.12
C THR A 153 4.48 13.75 -13.65
N ALA A 154 3.32 13.62 -14.28
CA ALA A 154 2.98 12.48 -15.11
C ALA A 154 3.30 12.80 -16.58
N GLY A 155 3.90 11.86 -17.31
CA GLY A 155 4.15 12.04 -18.74
C GLY A 155 4.34 10.74 -19.51
N LEU A 156 4.47 10.88 -20.83
CA LEU A 156 4.56 9.81 -21.81
C LEU A 156 5.95 9.72 -22.41
N ILE A 157 6.58 8.57 -22.25
CA ILE A 157 7.91 8.27 -22.79
C ILE A 157 7.75 7.36 -24.00
N ASN A 158 8.21 7.79 -25.17
CA ASN A 158 8.18 6.97 -26.38
C ASN A 158 9.22 5.85 -26.29
N VAL A 159 8.78 4.61 -26.53
CA VAL A 159 9.62 3.40 -26.43
C VAL A 159 10.73 3.38 -27.50
N SER A 160 10.48 3.99 -28.65
CA SER A 160 11.41 4.00 -29.78
C SER A 160 12.66 4.84 -29.53
N ASP A 161 12.50 6.03 -28.95
CA ASP A 161 13.56 7.04 -28.86
C ASP A 161 13.76 7.62 -27.46
N GLY A 162 12.95 7.24 -26.48
CA GLY A 162 13.04 7.75 -25.10
C GLY A 162 12.55 9.19 -24.94
N SER A 163 11.97 9.80 -25.98
CA SER A 163 11.45 11.16 -25.89
C SER A 163 10.28 11.24 -24.91
N MET A 164 10.27 12.28 -24.08
CA MET A 164 9.28 12.48 -23.02
C MET A 164 8.36 13.66 -23.32
N GLN A 165 7.06 13.44 -23.18
CA GLN A 165 6.03 14.48 -23.19
C GLN A 165 5.37 14.58 -21.82
N VAL A 166 5.42 15.76 -21.22
CA VAL A 166 4.68 16.05 -19.98
C VAL A 166 3.18 16.09 -20.27
N LEU A 167 2.39 15.39 -19.45
CA LEU A 167 0.93 15.41 -19.51
C LEU A 167 0.33 16.32 -18.44
N LYS A 168 0.78 16.18 -17.20
CA LYS A 168 0.26 16.93 -16.05
C LYS A 168 1.37 17.16 -15.05
N THR A 169 1.42 18.38 -14.51
CA THR A 169 2.28 18.76 -13.39
C THR A 169 1.41 19.18 -12.23
N LEU A 170 1.74 18.68 -11.05
CA LEU A 170 1.09 18.99 -9.78
C LEU A 170 2.10 19.75 -8.91
N GLU A 171 1.78 20.98 -8.54
CA GLU A 171 2.59 21.84 -7.67
C GLU A 171 1.96 21.87 -6.26
N GLU A 172 2.78 21.67 -5.23
CA GLU A 172 2.46 21.66 -3.79
C GLU A 172 1.60 20.49 -3.27
N GLY A 173 2.02 19.93 -2.11
CA GLY A 173 1.09 19.37 -1.12
C GLY A 173 0.54 17.96 -1.33
N SER A 174 0.76 17.30 -2.47
CA SER A 174 0.41 15.89 -2.63
C SER A 174 1.37 15.03 -1.81
N GLY A 175 1.07 14.92 -0.50
CA GLY A 175 1.79 14.10 0.46
C GLY A 175 2.23 12.78 -0.17
N SER A 176 3.52 12.52 -0.05
CA SER A 176 4.26 11.41 -0.63
C SER A 176 3.41 10.14 -0.79
N GLY A 177 3.17 9.71 -2.03
CA GLY A 177 2.39 8.52 -2.28
C GLY A 177 1.95 8.40 -3.72
N SER A 178 2.65 7.58 -4.48
CA SER A 178 2.33 7.15 -5.84
C SER A 178 0.87 6.69 -5.92
N GLY A 179 -0.04 7.61 -6.26
CA GLY A 179 -1.37 7.23 -6.73
C GLY A 179 -1.18 6.31 -7.92
N MET A 180 -1.92 5.20 -7.99
CA MET A 180 -1.88 4.40 -9.20
C MET A 180 -2.33 5.28 -10.34
N VAL A 181 -1.58 5.28 -11.44
CA VAL A 181 -2.00 5.88 -12.69
C VAL A 181 -1.85 4.83 -13.78
N CYS A 182 -2.88 4.68 -14.60
CA CYS A 182 -2.86 3.76 -15.74
C CYS A 182 -3.56 4.39 -16.94
N PHE A 183 -3.33 3.82 -18.12
CA PHE A 183 -4.13 4.13 -19.28
C PHE A 183 -5.55 3.59 -19.14
N SER A 184 -6.51 4.26 -19.76
CA SER A 184 -7.77 3.63 -20.11
C SER A 184 -7.53 2.50 -21.13
N LYS A 185 -8.42 1.50 -21.19
CA LYS A 185 -8.26 0.35 -22.11
C LYS A 185 -8.07 0.73 -23.58
N ASN A 186 -8.61 1.87 -23.99
CA ASN A 186 -8.48 2.39 -25.36
C ASN A 186 -7.25 3.29 -25.58
N GLY A 187 -6.47 3.58 -24.54
CA GLY A 187 -5.25 4.39 -24.58
C GLY A 187 -5.48 5.88 -24.82
N LYS A 188 -6.73 6.36 -24.74
CA LYS A 188 -7.09 7.76 -25.03
C LYS A 188 -7.14 8.65 -23.78
N SER A 189 -7.05 8.06 -22.60
CA SER A 189 -7.11 8.77 -21.32
C SER A 189 -6.17 8.09 -20.33
N ILE A 190 -5.85 8.80 -19.24
CA ILE A 190 -5.27 8.20 -18.04
C ILE A 190 -6.26 8.29 -16.88
N ILE A 191 -6.22 7.33 -15.97
CA ILE A 191 -7.04 7.26 -14.75
C ILE A 191 -6.10 7.24 -13.56
N TYR A 192 -6.41 8.04 -12.54
CA TYR A 192 -5.58 8.16 -11.35
C TYR A 192 -6.37 8.73 -10.17
N ASP A 193 -5.84 8.56 -8.97
CA ASP A 193 -6.32 9.26 -7.79
C ASP A 193 -5.52 10.53 -7.49
N LEU A 194 -6.21 11.56 -7.01
CA LEU A 194 -5.64 12.86 -6.68
C LEU A 194 -6.21 13.36 -5.36
N GLN A 195 -5.38 14.05 -4.59
CA GLN A 195 -5.77 14.72 -3.36
C GLN A 195 -6.96 15.68 -3.58
N GLN A 196 -7.96 15.62 -2.69
CA GLN A 196 -9.17 16.43 -2.79
C GLN A 196 -8.90 17.93 -2.57
N GLU A 197 -8.19 18.25 -1.49
CA GLU A 197 -7.82 19.61 -1.08
C GLU A 197 -6.43 19.61 -0.42
N SER A 198 -5.72 20.74 -0.45
CA SER A 198 -4.31 20.84 -0.03
C SER A 198 -4.03 20.51 1.46
N ASN A 199 -5.07 20.45 2.29
CA ASN A 199 -4.95 20.20 3.73
C ASN A 199 -5.35 18.78 4.17
N THR A 200 -5.85 17.94 3.25
CA THR A 200 -6.34 16.59 3.57
C THR A 200 -5.54 15.52 2.85
N SER A 201 -5.37 14.34 3.45
CA SER A 201 -4.81 13.18 2.73
C SER A 201 -5.87 12.42 1.93
N MET A 202 -7.13 12.86 1.96
CA MET A 202 -8.22 12.25 1.21
C MET A 202 -8.03 12.46 -0.28
N ARG A 203 -8.35 11.43 -1.06
CA ARG A 203 -8.19 11.41 -2.51
C ARG A 203 -9.53 11.10 -3.19
N ASP A 204 -9.65 11.58 -4.41
CA ASP A 204 -10.74 11.32 -5.35
C ASP A 204 -10.15 10.73 -6.63
N ILE A 205 -10.97 10.06 -7.44
CA ILE A 205 -10.51 9.38 -8.66
C ILE A 205 -10.94 10.17 -9.88
N TYR A 206 -9.97 10.46 -10.75
CA TYR A 206 -10.13 11.28 -11.93
C TYR A 206 -9.69 10.54 -13.19
N MET A 207 -10.21 11.00 -14.33
CA MET A 207 -9.76 10.63 -15.65
C MET A 207 -9.39 11.88 -16.44
N LEU A 208 -8.22 11.84 -17.08
CA LEU A 208 -7.72 12.89 -17.93
C LEU A 208 -7.68 12.41 -19.39
N PRO A 209 -8.52 12.97 -20.29
CA PRO A 209 -8.41 12.73 -21.73
C PRO A 209 -7.06 13.24 -22.29
N LEU A 210 -6.40 12.42 -23.11
CA LEU A 210 -5.10 12.75 -23.72
C LEU A 210 -5.22 13.60 -24.99
N ASP A 211 -6.44 13.85 -25.46
CA ASP A 211 -6.74 14.76 -26.57
C ASP A 211 -6.87 16.24 -26.13
N GLY A 212 -6.56 16.54 -24.85
CA GLY A 212 -6.68 17.88 -24.28
C GLY A 212 -8.07 18.20 -23.74
N GLY A 213 -8.97 17.21 -23.67
CA GLY A 213 -10.26 17.34 -22.99
C GLY A 213 -10.13 17.68 -21.51
N ALA A 214 -11.21 18.18 -20.93
CA ALA A 214 -11.27 18.48 -19.50
C ALA A 214 -11.20 17.21 -18.65
N GLU A 215 -10.60 17.33 -17.48
CA GLU A 215 -10.56 16.29 -16.46
C GLU A 215 -11.95 15.95 -15.94
N ILE A 216 -12.21 14.65 -15.75
CA ILE A 216 -13.49 14.11 -15.35
C ILE A 216 -13.33 13.41 -14.01
N ALA A 217 -14.11 13.82 -13.00
CA ALA A 217 -14.20 13.08 -11.75
C ALA A 217 -15.00 11.79 -11.97
N LEU A 218 -14.35 10.64 -11.75
CA LEU A 218 -14.98 9.32 -11.82
C LEU A 218 -15.53 8.87 -10.46
N VAL A 219 -14.84 9.23 -9.38
CA VAL A 219 -15.32 9.03 -8.01
C VAL A 219 -15.00 10.30 -7.23
N LYS A 220 -16.04 10.90 -6.66
CA LYS A 220 -15.93 12.09 -5.82
C LYS A 220 -16.76 11.91 -4.56
N HIS A 221 -16.10 11.83 -3.42
CA HIS A 221 -16.76 11.57 -2.14
C HIS A 221 -15.96 12.15 -0.97
N PRO A 222 -16.57 12.55 0.17
CA PRO A 222 -15.83 12.93 1.37
C PRO A 222 -14.94 11.83 2.02
N ALA A 223 -14.95 10.64 1.43
CA ALA A 223 -14.18 9.49 1.88
C ALA A 223 -12.81 9.52 1.20
N ASN A 224 -11.85 8.76 1.72
CA ASN A 224 -10.60 8.57 1.03
C ASN A 224 -10.74 7.49 -0.06
N ASP A 225 -10.86 7.90 -1.33
CA ASP A 225 -11.01 7.02 -2.49
C ASP A 225 -9.66 6.81 -3.19
N LEU A 226 -9.07 5.61 -3.06
CA LEU A 226 -7.79 5.26 -3.68
C LEU A 226 -7.99 4.35 -4.88
N PHE A 227 -7.43 4.74 -6.03
CA PHE A 227 -7.55 3.96 -7.26
C PHE A 227 -6.70 2.69 -7.18
N LEU A 228 -7.30 1.54 -7.51
CA LEU A 228 -6.63 0.24 -7.44
C LEU A 228 -6.41 -0.40 -8.82
N GLY A 229 -6.98 0.19 -9.88
CA GLY A 229 -6.80 -0.26 -11.26
C GLY A 229 -8.09 -0.45 -12.05
N LEU A 230 -7.92 -0.70 -13.35
CA LEU A 230 -9.00 -0.97 -14.28
C LEU A 230 -9.30 -2.47 -14.34
N ALA A 231 -10.58 -2.84 -14.24
CA ALA A 231 -10.99 -4.22 -14.42
C ALA A 231 -10.78 -4.68 -15.88
N PRO A 232 -10.70 -6.00 -16.16
CA PRO A 232 -10.42 -6.52 -17.51
C PRO A 232 -11.45 -6.16 -18.58
N ASP A 233 -12.69 -5.86 -18.16
CA ASP A 233 -13.72 -5.33 -19.07
C ASP A 233 -13.28 -3.99 -19.70
N GLY A 234 -12.43 -3.23 -19.00
CA GLY A 234 -11.98 -1.89 -19.35
C GLY A 234 -13.02 -0.79 -19.17
N GLU A 235 -14.15 -1.17 -18.58
CA GLU A 235 -15.31 -0.33 -18.34
C GLU A 235 -15.60 -0.24 -16.85
N SER A 236 -14.83 -0.88 -15.98
CA SER A 236 -15.01 -0.80 -14.55
C SER A 236 -13.72 -0.43 -13.84
N ILE A 237 -13.82 0.43 -12.82
CA ILE A 237 -12.72 0.80 -11.93
C ILE A 237 -12.89 0.08 -10.62
N LEU A 238 -11.79 -0.55 -10.18
CA LEU A 238 -11.63 -1.05 -8.83
C LEU A 238 -10.96 0.03 -7.97
N PHE A 239 -11.50 0.27 -6.78
CA PHE A 239 -10.93 1.24 -5.86
C PHE A 239 -11.24 0.87 -4.41
N SER A 240 -10.46 1.39 -3.47
CA SER A 240 -10.76 1.27 -2.04
C SER A 240 -11.35 2.57 -1.50
N SER A 241 -12.28 2.46 -0.55
CA SER A 241 -12.90 3.62 0.08
C SER A 241 -13.26 3.33 1.53
N ASP A 242 -13.16 4.33 2.40
CA ASP A 242 -13.62 4.27 3.79
C ASP A 242 -15.03 4.86 4.01
N ARG A 243 -15.79 5.07 2.93
CA ARG A 243 -17.14 5.68 2.94
C ARG A 243 -18.16 5.03 3.89
N ASP A 244 -17.99 3.74 4.20
CA ASP A 244 -18.87 3.00 5.10
C ASP A 244 -18.28 2.82 6.53
N GLY A 245 -17.23 3.59 6.87
CA GLY A 245 -16.58 3.61 8.18
C GLY A 245 -15.40 2.66 8.34
N SER A 246 -15.18 1.75 7.38
CA SER A 246 -13.97 0.94 7.23
C SER A 246 -13.58 0.84 5.76
N THR A 247 -12.31 0.55 5.47
CA THR A 247 -11.83 0.41 4.08
C THR A 247 -12.46 -0.81 3.42
N GLY A 248 -13.36 -0.55 2.49
CA GLY A 248 -13.99 -1.53 1.60
C GLY A 248 -13.40 -1.48 0.19
N LEU A 249 -13.60 -2.57 -0.54
CA LEU A 249 -13.30 -2.70 -1.96
C LEU A 249 -14.56 -2.41 -2.77
N TYR A 250 -14.50 -1.43 -3.66
CA TYR A 250 -15.62 -0.99 -4.47
C TYR A 250 -15.31 -1.11 -5.95
N LEU A 251 -16.37 -1.31 -6.73
CA LEU A 251 -16.34 -1.30 -8.18
C LEU A 251 -17.30 -0.24 -8.71
N THR A 252 -16.85 0.58 -9.66
CA THR A 252 -17.73 1.51 -10.38
C THR A 252 -17.60 1.32 -11.88
N ARG A 253 -18.71 1.47 -12.63
CA ARG A 253 -18.71 1.34 -14.08
C ARG A 253 -18.45 2.70 -14.73
N ILE A 254 -17.80 2.71 -15.88
CA ILE A 254 -17.57 3.85 -16.75
C ILE A 254 -18.26 3.56 -18.08
N GLU A 255 -19.11 4.48 -18.52
CA GLU A 255 -19.74 4.44 -19.83
C GLU A 255 -19.47 5.76 -20.56
N ASN A 256 -18.89 5.66 -21.76
CA ASN A 256 -18.49 6.83 -22.57
C ASN A 256 -17.59 7.83 -21.81
N GLY A 257 -16.73 7.34 -20.92
CA GLY A 257 -15.83 8.18 -20.13
C GLY A 257 -16.48 8.85 -18.91
N LEU A 258 -17.70 8.47 -18.54
CA LEU A 258 -18.40 8.99 -17.38
C LEU A 258 -18.76 7.86 -16.41
N PRO A 259 -18.79 8.09 -15.09
CA PRO A 259 -19.27 7.10 -14.15
C PRO A 259 -20.73 6.75 -14.43
N SER A 260 -21.06 5.46 -14.36
CA SER A 260 -22.40 4.92 -14.61
C SER A 260 -22.85 4.12 -13.39
N GLY A 261 -23.89 4.63 -12.71
CA GLY A 261 -24.42 4.06 -11.47
C GLY A 261 -23.61 4.40 -10.22
N ASP A 262 -24.10 3.94 -9.08
CA ASP A 262 -23.43 4.08 -7.79
C ASP A 262 -22.34 3.01 -7.63
N PRO A 263 -21.22 3.31 -6.95
CA PRO A 263 -20.20 2.30 -6.69
C PRO A 263 -20.74 1.14 -5.86
N HIS A 264 -20.41 -0.07 -6.30
CA HIS A 264 -20.84 -1.32 -5.70
C HIS A 264 -19.78 -1.87 -4.75
N LEU A 265 -20.13 -2.10 -3.48
CA LEU A 265 -19.25 -2.74 -2.51
C LEU A 265 -19.07 -4.23 -2.85
N LEU A 266 -17.84 -4.63 -3.15
CA LEU A 266 -17.46 -6.03 -3.40
C LEU A 266 -17.09 -6.77 -2.11
N LYS A 267 -16.41 -6.07 -1.18
CA LYS A 267 -15.96 -6.65 0.09
C LYS A 267 -15.67 -5.56 1.11
N SER A 268 -16.21 -5.69 2.32
CA SER A 268 -15.87 -4.80 3.44
C SER A 268 -14.58 -5.24 4.13
N ASP A 269 -14.00 -4.33 4.91
CA ASP A 269 -12.91 -4.62 5.87
C ASP A 269 -11.70 -5.32 5.23
N ILE A 270 -11.31 -4.89 4.04
CA ILE A 270 -10.21 -5.53 3.30
C ILE A 270 -8.83 -5.26 3.91
N GLY A 271 -8.74 -4.31 4.85
CA GLY A 271 -7.48 -3.85 5.40
C GLY A 271 -6.60 -3.23 4.32
N GLN A 272 -5.29 -3.30 4.51
CA GLN A 272 -4.31 -2.80 3.54
C GLN A 272 -4.02 -3.86 2.48
N ILE A 273 -4.20 -3.49 1.22
CA ILE A 273 -3.84 -4.29 0.07
C ILE A 273 -3.00 -3.49 -0.91
N GLU A 274 -2.06 -4.14 -1.61
CA GLU A 274 -1.39 -3.56 -2.78
C GLU A 274 -1.73 -4.41 -4.01
N VAL A 275 -2.22 -3.77 -5.08
CA VAL A 275 -2.69 -4.49 -6.26
C VAL A 275 -1.52 -4.77 -7.20
N LEU A 276 -1.44 -6.03 -7.66
CA LEU A 276 -0.44 -6.52 -8.61
C LEU A 276 -0.99 -6.60 -10.04
N GLY A 277 -2.27 -6.28 -10.24
CA GLY A 277 -2.93 -6.30 -11.53
C GLY A 277 -3.95 -7.43 -11.69
N PHE A 278 -4.52 -7.50 -12.90
CA PHE A 278 -5.63 -8.38 -13.22
C PHE A 278 -5.23 -9.48 -14.20
N LYS A 279 -5.89 -10.63 -14.06
CA LYS A 279 -5.95 -11.66 -15.09
C LYS A 279 -7.08 -11.35 -16.06
N PRO A 280 -6.97 -11.73 -17.35
CA PRO A 280 -8.07 -11.61 -18.31
C PRO A 280 -9.38 -12.28 -17.87
N SER A 281 -9.32 -13.29 -17.00
CA SER A 281 -10.51 -13.97 -16.48
C SER A 281 -11.28 -13.20 -15.39
N GLY A 282 -10.86 -11.99 -15.03
CA GLY A 282 -11.50 -11.17 -13.98
C GLY A 282 -10.91 -11.33 -12.58
N ALA A 283 -10.02 -12.30 -12.38
CA ALA A 283 -9.31 -12.43 -11.10
C ALA A 283 -8.29 -11.29 -10.96
N PHE A 284 -8.24 -10.64 -9.80
CA PHE A 284 -7.20 -9.67 -9.48
C PHE A 284 -6.27 -10.22 -8.41
N TYR A 285 -5.00 -9.85 -8.49
CA TYR A 285 -3.98 -10.25 -7.55
C TYR A 285 -3.62 -9.05 -6.68
N TYR A 286 -3.53 -9.29 -5.39
CA TYR A 286 -3.14 -8.28 -4.43
C TYR A 286 -2.29 -8.92 -3.34
N THR A 287 -1.39 -8.15 -2.77
CA THR A 287 -0.68 -8.52 -1.56
C THR A 287 -1.48 -8.04 -0.35
N THR A 288 -1.38 -8.76 0.75
CA THR A 288 -1.82 -8.30 2.05
C THR A 288 -0.59 -8.30 2.94
N GLN A 289 -0.26 -7.17 3.56
CA GLN A 289 0.76 -7.18 4.60
C GLN A 289 0.13 -7.72 5.88
N LYS A 290 0.58 -8.89 6.33
CA LYS A 290 0.27 -9.39 7.66
C LYS A 290 1.31 -8.87 8.65
N GLU A 291 1.39 -7.55 8.83
CA GLU A 291 1.99 -7.02 10.05
C GLU A 291 0.99 -7.22 11.20
N LEU A 292 0.91 -8.45 11.71
CA LEU A 292 0.20 -8.72 12.95
C LEU A 292 1.16 -8.44 14.11
N SER A 293 1.26 -7.17 14.50
CA SER A 293 1.67 -6.83 15.87
C SER A 293 0.45 -7.00 16.76
N ASP A 294 0.39 -8.10 17.49
CA ASP A 294 -0.69 -8.38 18.44
C ASP A 294 -0.16 -8.40 19.87
N VAL A 295 -0.99 -7.92 20.81
CA VAL A 295 -0.72 -8.01 22.24
C VAL A 295 -1.26 -9.34 22.77
N TYR A 296 -0.37 -10.16 23.33
CA TYR A 296 -0.71 -11.42 23.98
C TYR A 296 -0.64 -11.28 25.50
N MET A 297 -1.55 -11.95 26.21
CA MET A 297 -1.53 -11.99 27.67
C MET A 297 -0.95 -13.32 28.15
N ALA A 298 0.06 -13.25 29.01
CA ALA A 298 0.61 -14.39 29.73
C ALA A 298 0.25 -14.26 31.22
N LYS A 299 -0.39 -15.28 31.80
CA LYS A 299 -0.45 -15.42 33.25
C LYS A 299 0.82 -16.14 33.71
N LEU A 300 1.60 -15.46 34.55
CA LEU A 300 2.76 -16.06 35.20
C LEU A 300 2.29 -16.83 36.44
N ASP A 301 2.86 -18.00 36.65
CA ASP A 301 2.73 -18.68 37.95
C ASP A 301 3.56 -17.96 39.04
N ALA A 302 3.44 -18.42 40.29
CA ALA A 302 4.17 -17.85 41.42
C ALA A 302 5.70 -17.95 41.29
N SER A 303 6.22 -18.71 40.32
CA SER A 303 7.64 -18.84 39.99
C SER A 303 8.07 -17.96 38.80
N GLY A 304 7.16 -17.22 38.19
CA GLY A 304 7.45 -16.32 37.06
C GLY A 304 7.44 -17.00 35.69
N TYR A 305 6.95 -18.25 35.58
CA TYR A 305 6.85 -18.94 34.30
C TYR A 305 5.48 -18.73 33.65
N ALA A 306 5.48 -18.43 32.35
CA ALA A 306 4.26 -18.32 31.55
C ALA A 306 3.77 -19.71 31.11
N HIS A 307 2.49 -20.00 31.29
CA HIS A 307 1.88 -21.20 30.72
C HIS A 307 1.55 -20.99 29.24
N THR A 308 1.92 -21.96 28.39
CA THR A 308 1.55 -22.02 26.97
C THR A 308 0.30 -22.90 26.76
N PRO A 309 -0.58 -22.60 25.79
CA PRO A 309 -0.48 -21.52 24.81
C PRO A 309 -0.86 -20.14 25.38
N LEU A 310 -0.20 -19.09 24.89
CA LEU A 310 -0.54 -17.71 25.24
C LEU A 310 -1.92 -17.36 24.69
N GLU A 311 -2.73 -16.64 25.48
CA GLU A 311 -4.06 -16.20 25.07
C GLU A 311 -3.93 -14.92 24.25
N LYS A 312 -4.37 -14.97 22.98
CA LYS A 312 -4.48 -13.77 22.15
C LYS A 312 -5.58 -12.88 22.73
N MET A 313 -5.30 -11.60 22.91
CA MET A 313 -6.33 -10.66 23.33
C MET A 313 -7.32 -10.46 22.18
N GLU A 314 -8.56 -10.93 22.33
CA GLU A 314 -9.65 -10.62 21.40
C GLU A 314 -9.93 -9.12 21.43
N THR A 315 -9.49 -8.40 20.40
CA THR A 315 -9.77 -6.98 20.18
C THR A 315 -10.84 -6.84 19.10
N ARG A 316 -11.65 -5.79 19.20
CA ARG A 316 -12.70 -5.50 18.20
C ARG A 316 -12.12 -5.08 16.84
N PHE A 317 -10.81 -4.85 16.77
CA PHE A 317 -10.07 -4.48 15.57
C PHE A 317 -8.82 -5.36 15.39
N GLN A 318 -8.59 -5.86 14.18
CA GLN A 318 -7.31 -6.43 13.74
C GLN A 318 -6.45 -5.27 13.19
N GLY A 319 -5.48 -4.80 13.97
CA GLY A 319 -4.57 -3.70 13.59
C GLY A 319 -3.20 -3.87 14.26
N ASN A 320 -2.26 -2.97 13.93
CA ASN A 320 -0.91 -2.98 14.51
C ASN A 320 -0.97 -2.45 15.96
N ASN A 321 -1.24 -3.33 16.93
CA ASN A 321 -1.35 -3.01 18.35
C ASN A 321 0.00 -3.21 19.03
N ARG A 322 0.49 -2.17 19.71
CA ARG A 322 1.87 -2.14 20.17
C ARG A 322 2.04 -1.40 21.49
N LEU A 323 3.15 -1.70 22.17
CA LEU A 323 3.58 -1.07 23.41
C LEU A 323 2.53 -1.11 24.54
N PRO A 324 2.05 -2.30 24.93
CA PRO A 324 1.07 -2.41 26.01
C PRO A 324 1.67 -2.01 27.36
N ALA A 325 0.89 -1.30 28.17
CA ALA A 325 1.23 -0.91 29.54
C ALA A 325 0.02 -1.10 30.46
N TYR A 326 0.17 -1.88 31.52
CA TYR A 326 -0.86 -2.04 32.55
C TYR A 326 -0.95 -0.80 33.42
N SER A 327 -2.17 -0.42 33.79
CA SER A 327 -2.37 0.58 34.84
C SER A 327 -1.85 0.04 36.17
N PRO A 328 -1.26 0.89 37.04
CA PRO A 328 -0.74 0.49 38.34
C PRO A 328 -1.77 -0.19 39.26
N ASP A 329 -3.04 0.19 39.14
CA ASP A 329 -4.15 -0.45 39.86
C ASP A 329 -4.56 -1.82 39.29
N GLY A 330 -3.98 -2.23 38.16
CA GLY A 330 -4.22 -3.51 37.49
C GLY A 330 -5.60 -3.63 36.84
N THR A 331 -6.33 -2.53 36.65
CA THR A 331 -7.71 -2.55 36.13
C THR A 331 -7.81 -2.27 34.62
N HIS A 332 -6.79 -1.62 34.05
CA HIS A 332 -6.77 -1.19 32.66
C HIS A 332 -5.47 -1.58 31.94
N LEU A 333 -5.56 -1.67 30.61
CA LEU A 333 -4.44 -1.82 29.70
C LEU A 333 -4.45 -0.65 28.72
N ALA A 334 -3.35 0.10 28.65
CA ALA A 334 -3.11 1.06 27.60
C ALA A 334 -2.29 0.40 26.49
N TYR A 335 -2.59 0.69 25.24
CA TYR A 335 -1.74 0.33 24.11
C TYR A 335 -1.94 1.33 22.97
N ILE A 336 -0.96 1.38 22.08
CA ILE A 336 -1.05 2.17 20.86
C ILE A 336 -1.62 1.27 19.77
N SER A 337 -2.76 1.67 19.21
CA SER A 337 -3.36 1.04 18.03
C SER A 337 -3.10 1.95 16.84
N VAL A 338 -2.62 1.38 15.73
CA VAL A 338 -2.51 2.13 14.47
C VAL A 338 -3.74 1.88 13.62
N MET A 339 -4.53 2.92 13.34
CA MET A 339 -5.47 2.88 12.21
C MET A 339 -4.65 3.03 10.92
N GLN A 340 -4.35 1.88 10.32
CA GLN A 340 -3.60 1.64 9.07
C GLN A 340 -2.10 2.00 9.07
N PRO A 341 -1.21 1.07 8.68
CA PRO A 341 0.03 1.42 8.04
C PRO A 341 -0.29 1.84 6.59
N SER A 342 -0.09 3.09 6.22
CA SER A 342 0.00 3.45 4.79
C SER A 342 1.43 3.16 4.32
N SER A 343 1.60 2.33 3.30
CA SER A 343 2.89 2.03 2.68
C SER A 343 3.39 3.14 1.76
N VAL A 344 3.36 4.41 2.15
CA VAL A 344 4.20 5.44 1.52
C VAL A 344 4.51 6.55 2.53
N ASN A 345 5.72 7.10 2.44
CA ASN A 345 6.36 7.97 3.45
C ASN A 345 5.40 8.86 4.27
N PHE A 346 5.46 8.63 5.58
CA PHE A 346 4.82 9.43 6.63
C PHE A 346 4.91 10.94 6.33
N ASN A 347 3.74 11.59 6.21
CA ASN A 347 3.41 12.87 6.86
C ASN A 347 1.98 13.33 6.52
N LYS A 348 1.06 13.25 7.50
CA LYS A 348 0.59 14.42 8.29
C LYS A 348 -0.29 14.02 9.49
N TRP A 349 -0.82 12.78 9.56
CA TRP A 349 -1.58 12.25 10.74
C TRP A 349 -1.52 10.72 10.89
N GLY A 350 -0.32 10.13 11.00
CA GLY A 350 -0.15 8.66 11.15
C GLY A 350 -0.98 8.12 12.32
N GLY A 351 -1.85 7.15 12.04
CA GLY A 351 -3.01 6.77 12.86
C GLY A 351 -2.77 6.15 14.23
N ASN A 352 -1.84 6.67 15.04
CA ASN A 352 -1.58 6.19 16.40
C ASN A 352 -2.68 6.68 17.36
N MET A 353 -3.58 5.78 17.71
CA MET A 353 -4.61 5.97 18.74
C MET A 353 -4.13 5.38 20.06
N LEU A 354 -4.31 6.12 21.15
CA LEU A 354 -4.17 5.56 22.48
C LEU A 354 -5.48 4.85 22.84
N VAL A 355 -5.40 3.54 23.07
CA VAL A 355 -6.56 2.73 23.48
C VAL A 355 -6.42 2.35 24.94
N ILE A 356 -7.45 2.63 25.72
CA ILE A 356 -7.57 2.25 27.14
C ILE A 356 -8.63 1.19 27.25
N ARG A 357 -8.22 -0.02 27.63
CA ARG A 357 -9.11 -1.17 27.76
C ARG A 357 -9.31 -1.55 29.21
N SER A 358 -10.55 -1.67 29.64
CA SER A 358 -10.88 -2.31 30.92
C SER A 358 -10.58 -3.82 30.86
N LEU A 359 -9.86 -4.34 31.85
CA LEU A 359 -9.54 -5.76 31.92
C LEU A 359 -10.72 -6.62 32.38
N GLU A 360 -11.65 -6.03 33.14
CA GLU A 360 -12.86 -6.68 33.64
C GLU A 360 -13.95 -6.73 32.56
N THR A 361 -14.36 -5.57 32.03
CA THR A 361 -15.50 -5.48 31.10
C THR A 361 -15.11 -5.66 29.64
N LYS A 362 -13.81 -5.61 29.34
CA LYS A 362 -13.24 -5.60 27.97
C LYS A 362 -13.66 -4.40 27.12
N GLN A 363 -14.32 -3.39 27.71
CA GLN A 363 -14.66 -2.17 27.01
C GLN A 363 -13.40 -1.35 26.71
N GLU A 364 -13.38 -0.72 25.53
CA GLU A 364 -12.27 0.08 25.03
C GLU A 364 -12.70 1.54 24.89
N GLN A 365 -11.93 2.44 25.49
CA GLN A 365 -11.98 3.87 25.25
C GLN A 365 -10.84 4.26 24.31
N ARG A 366 -11.14 5.18 23.40
CA ARG A 366 -10.22 5.62 22.35
C ARG A 366 -9.89 7.09 22.55
N ILE A 367 -8.61 7.42 22.52
CA ILE A 367 -8.12 8.79 22.62
C ILE A 367 -7.24 9.05 21.40
N ILE A 368 -7.59 10.08 20.65
CA ILE A 368 -6.83 10.59 19.50
C ILE A 368 -6.22 11.91 19.97
N PRO A 369 -4.99 11.91 20.49
CA PRO A 369 -4.35 13.13 20.95
C PRO A 369 -3.97 14.02 19.76
N GLU A 370 -3.97 15.34 19.97
CA GLU A 370 -3.47 16.35 19.02
C GLU A 370 -1.93 16.33 18.97
N LEU A 371 -1.35 15.16 18.66
CA LEU A 371 0.09 14.91 18.58
C LEU A 371 0.43 14.09 17.32
N HIS A 372 1.52 14.44 16.67
CA HIS A 372 2.17 13.63 15.65
C HIS A 372 2.84 12.42 16.32
N GLN A 373 2.46 11.20 15.94
CA GLN A 373 3.06 9.94 16.43
C GLN A 373 3.26 9.84 17.95
N ILE A 374 2.39 9.11 18.64
CA ILE A 374 2.61 8.77 20.06
C ILE A 374 3.28 7.41 20.24
N GLY A 375 4.10 7.28 21.28
CA GLY A 375 4.76 6.03 21.66
C GLY A 375 5.07 5.96 23.16
N PHE A 376 5.41 4.74 23.60
CA PHE A 376 5.85 4.41 24.97
C PHE A 376 4.87 4.88 26.06
N PRO A 377 3.61 4.43 26.05
CA PRO A 377 2.64 4.83 27.07
C PRO A 377 3.11 4.37 28.45
N CYS A 378 3.16 5.29 29.39
CA CYS A 378 3.50 5.04 30.79
C CYS A 378 2.41 5.63 31.68
N TRP A 379 1.76 4.80 32.48
CA TRP A 379 0.71 5.24 33.39
C TRP A 379 1.28 6.06 34.55
N SER A 380 0.54 7.10 34.93
CA SER A 380 0.75 7.78 36.20
C SER A 380 0.45 6.82 37.37
N PRO A 381 1.09 7.02 38.55
CA PRO A 381 0.86 6.17 39.73
C PRO A 381 -0.60 6.08 40.18
N ASP A 382 -1.40 7.12 39.92
CA ASP A 382 -2.82 7.18 40.27
C ASP A 382 -3.75 6.56 39.21
N SER A 383 -3.20 5.98 38.12
CA SER A 383 -3.93 5.36 37.02
C SER A 383 -4.92 6.28 36.30
N LYS A 384 -4.71 7.61 36.35
CA LYS A 384 -5.61 8.59 35.68
C LYS A 384 -5.03 9.24 34.44
N GLN A 385 -3.72 9.15 34.26
CA GLN A 385 -3.00 9.85 33.21
C GLN A 385 -1.99 8.92 32.56
N ILE A 386 -1.64 9.21 31.32
CA ILE A 386 -0.62 8.48 30.58
C ILE A 386 0.38 9.46 30.02
N MET A 387 1.65 9.26 30.35
CA MET A 387 2.75 9.91 29.68
C MET A 387 3.07 9.19 28.37
N VAL A 388 3.28 9.96 27.31
CA VAL A 388 3.71 9.47 26.00
C VAL A 388 4.85 10.33 25.49
N VAL A 389 5.75 9.72 24.71
CA VAL A 389 6.64 10.48 23.84
C VAL A 389 5.87 10.72 22.54
N GLY A 390 5.83 11.97 22.10
CA GLY A 390 5.15 12.32 20.86
C GLY A 390 5.65 13.64 20.28
N PHE A 391 5.35 13.88 19.02
CA PHE A 391 5.71 15.10 18.31
C PHE A 391 4.52 16.08 18.32
N ALA A 392 4.76 17.38 18.53
CA ALA A 392 3.72 18.41 18.38
C ALA A 392 3.51 18.78 16.91
N GLU A 393 2.51 19.61 16.59
CA GLU A 393 2.18 20.02 15.21
C GLU A 393 3.35 20.64 14.44
N ASN A 394 4.25 21.31 15.15
CA ASN A 394 5.47 21.91 14.61
C ASN A 394 6.62 20.89 14.42
N ASN A 395 6.34 19.58 14.54
CA ASN A 395 7.30 18.48 14.49
C ASN A 395 8.35 18.47 15.63
N THR A 396 8.10 19.15 16.75
CA THR A 396 9.01 19.04 17.91
C THR A 396 8.68 17.82 18.75
N MET A 397 9.68 16.97 18.99
CA MET A 397 9.52 15.80 19.87
C MET A 397 9.44 16.27 21.32
N GLY A 398 8.49 15.76 22.09
CA GLY A 398 8.32 16.10 23.49
C GLY A 398 7.74 14.97 24.33
N LEU A 399 7.78 15.18 25.65
CA LEU A 399 7.05 14.36 26.60
C LEU A 399 5.70 15.00 26.86
N HIS A 400 4.63 14.24 26.67
CA HIS A 400 3.25 14.71 26.80
C HIS A 400 2.50 13.87 27.79
N GLN A 401 1.58 14.50 28.51
CA GLN A 401 0.70 13.87 29.46
C GLN A 401 -0.73 13.92 28.93
N ILE A 402 -1.40 12.77 28.90
CA ILE A 402 -2.76 12.61 28.41
C ILE A 402 -3.66 12.22 29.58
N ASP A 403 -4.71 12.99 29.82
CA ASP A 403 -5.75 12.64 30.79
C ASP A 403 -6.71 11.61 30.19
N ILE A 404 -6.90 10.47 30.85
CA ILE A 404 -7.65 9.36 30.25
C ILE A 404 -9.16 9.61 30.20
N GLN A 405 -9.72 10.53 31.00
CA GLN A 405 -11.16 10.79 31.00
C GLN A 405 -11.54 11.82 29.93
N SER A 406 -10.77 12.91 29.87
CA SER A 406 -11.03 14.04 28.98
C SER A 406 -10.33 13.94 27.63
N GLY A 407 -9.27 13.13 27.53
CA GLY A 407 -8.39 13.07 26.36
C GLY A 407 -7.49 14.28 26.18
N GLN A 408 -7.49 15.24 27.12
CA GLN A 408 -6.68 16.45 27.03
C GLN A 408 -5.19 16.12 27.08
N VAL A 409 -4.43 16.77 26.19
CA VAL A 409 -2.98 16.65 26.09
C VAL A 409 -2.31 17.86 26.73
N LYS A 410 -1.28 17.62 27.54
CA LYS A 410 -0.43 18.64 28.12
C LYS A 410 1.03 18.31 27.85
N THR A 411 1.74 19.20 27.15
CA THR A 411 3.20 19.10 26.97
C THR A 411 3.91 19.34 28.30
N ILE A 412 4.81 18.44 28.67
CA ILE A 412 5.60 18.49 29.92
C ILE A 412 7.03 18.92 29.62
N LEU A 413 7.59 18.51 28.49
CA LEU A 413 8.93 18.85 28.07
C LEU A 413 9.00 18.93 26.55
N SER A 414 9.57 20.00 26.01
CA SER A 414 9.91 20.19 24.60
C SER A 414 11.34 20.75 24.51
N PRO A 415 12.20 20.28 23.59
CA PRO A 415 13.59 20.71 23.47
C PRO A 415 13.77 22.20 23.12
N ASP A 416 12.72 22.88 22.65
CA ASP A 416 12.72 24.32 22.38
C ASP A 416 12.45 25.18 23.63
N GLU A 417 12.03 24.57 24.74
CA GLU A 417 11.94 25.22 26.05
C GLU A 417 13.21 24.87 26.83
N GLY A 418 14.24 25.72 26.66
CA GLY A 418 15.60 25.49 27.16
C GLY A 418 15.72 25.09 28.64
N LEU A 419 16.72 24.25 28.92
CA LEU A 419 17.26 24.02 30.27
C LEU A 419 17.87 25.29 30.86
#